data_AF-N9VB92-F1
#
_entry.id   AF-N9VB92-F1
#
_cell.length_a   1.000
_cell.length_b   1.000
_cell.length_c   1.000
_cell.angle_alpha   90.00
_cell.angle_beta   90.00
_cell.angle_gamma   90.00
#
_symmetry.space_group_name_H-M   'P 1'
#
loop_
_entity.id
_entity.type
_entity.pdbx_description
1 polymer ?
#
loop_
_entity_poly.entity_id
_entity_poly.type
_entity_poly.pdbx_seq_one_letter_code
_entity_poly.pdbx_strand_id
1 'polypeptide(L)'
;MPKVLNAQKQKDTRTLKYDPEGDSLTRTIEQFQKYRKNAKFYKEYSEMEIFSFFNAINFMKIVDEKNKEEVQETTKRQNKIKLKYNKFIEYDKWSDSPLADKTKPLSLTKRIIIISAFVLIIIVMLLIIIGLNKWW
;
A
#
# COMPACT_ATOMS: atom_id res chain seq x y z
N MET A 1 -37.90 -1.07 69.80
CA MET A 1 -37.03 -1.30 68.64
C MET A 1 -37.61 -0.54 67.45
N PRO A 2 -36.89 0.42 66.84
CA PRO A 2 -37.40 1.17 65.69
C PRO A 2 -37.48 0.27 64.46
N LYS A 3 -38.63 0.28 63.78
CA LYS A 3 -38.90 -0.53 62.60
C LYS A 3 -38.18 0.10 61.41
N VAL A 4 -37.06 -0.50 60.97
CA VAL A 4 -36.33 -0.06 59.78
C VAL A 4 -37.17 -0.40 58.55
N LEU A 5 -37.84 0.60 58.00
CA LEU A 5 -38.54 0.50 56.72
C LEU A 5 -37.49 0.58 55.61
N ASN A 6 -37.07 -0.57 55.09
CA ASN A 6 -36.28 -0.63 53.86
C ASN A 6 -37.15 -0.08 52.72
N ALA A 7 -36.97 1.20 52.39
CA ALA A 7 -37.59 1.79 51.21
C ALA A 7 -37.10 1.01 49.98
N GLN A 8 -37.97 0.19 49.40
CA GLN A 8 -37.70 -0.42 48.11
C GLN A 8 -37.48 0.71 47.12
N LYS A 9 -36.27 0.81 46.54
CA LYS A 9 -36.00 1.74 45.45
C LYS A 9 -37.06 1.48 44.38
N GLN A 10 -37.97 2.43 44.20
CA GLN A 10 -38.98 2.40 43.15
C GLN A 10 -38.23 2.16 41.83
N LYS A 11 -38.39 0.97 41.25
CA LYS A 11 -37.82 0.69 39.92
C LYS A 11 -38.45 1.68 38.97
N ASP A 12 -37.63 2.43 38.24
CA ASP A 12 -38.12 3.37 37.24
C ASP A 12 -38.97 2.59 36.22
N THR A 13 -40.28 2.80 36.26
CA THR A 13 -41.27 2.15 35.38
C THR A 13 -41.43 2.89 34.06
N ARG A 14 -40.58 3.88 33.77
CA ARG A 14 -40.57 4.56 32.48
C ARG A 14 -40.19 3.59 31.38
N THR A 15 -41.14 3.33 30.49
CA THR A 15 -40.87 2.71 29.19
C THR A 15 -40.09 3.72 28.34
N LEU A 16 -38.77 3.56 28.28
CA LEU A 16 -37.94 4.28 27.32
C LEU A 16 -38.36 3.84 25.92
N LYS A 17 -39.23 4.62 25.26
CA LYS A 17 -39.51 4.45 23.84
C LYS A 17 -38.26 4.89 23.08
N TYR A 18 -37.60 3.93 22.44
CA TYR A 18 -36.50 4.22 21.54
C TYR A 18 -37.04 4.98 20.32
N ASP A 19 -36.52 6.19 20.11
CA ASP A 19 -36.78 7.00 18.92
C ASP A 19 -35.57 6.93 17.98
N PRO A 20 -35.61 6.10 16.92
CA PRO A 20 -34.50 5.95 16.00
C PRO A 20 -34.19 7.24 15.23
N GLU A 21 -35.19 8.11 15.00
CA GLU A 21 -35.00 9.36 14.28
C GLU A 21 -34.24 10.36 15.15
N GLY A 22 -34.66 10.52 16.41
CA GLY A 22 -33.98 11.35 17.41
C GLY A 22 -32.54 10.92 17.68
N ASP A 23 -32.28 9.61 17.73
CA ASP A 23 -30.92 9.07 17.90
C ASP A 23 -30.03 9.35 16.67
N SER A 24 -30.59 9.21 15.47
CA SER A 24 -29.87 9.49 14.22
C SER A 24 -29.47 10.97 14.08
N LEU A 25 -30.36 11.89 14.51
CA LEU A 25 -30.11 13.33 14.51
C LEU A 25 -29.03 13.68 15.54
N THR A 26 -29.17 13.18 16.76
CA THR A 26 -28.21 13.39 17.85
C THR A 26 -26.81 12.95 17.44
N ARG A 27 -26.70 11.75 16.85
CA ARG A 27 -25.44 11.22 16.33
C ARG A 27 -24.83 12.11 15.24
N THR A 28 -25.66 12.64 14.35
CA THR A 28 -25.19 13.54 13.27
C THR A 28 -24.63 14.84 13.83
N ILE A 29 -25.30 15.42 14.83
CA ILE A 29 -24.84 16.63 15.52
C ILE A 29 -23.50 16.37 16.23
N GLU A 30 -23.38 15.27 16.96
CA GLU A 30 -22.12 14.90 17.62
C GLU A 30 -20.96 14.71 16.63
N GLN A 31 -21.23 14.06 15.49
CA GLN A 31 -20.25 13.89 14.43
C GLN A 31 -19.82 15.23 13.81
N PHE A 32 -20.76 16.15 13.58
CA PHE A 32 -20.46 17.49 13.10
C PHE A 32 -19.59 18.27 14.09
N GLN A 33 -19.94 18.26 15.39
CA GLN A 33 -19.15 18.93 16.42
C GLN A 33 -17.74 18.37 16.52
N LYS A 34 -17.59 17.04 16.40
CA LYS A 34 -16.28 16.37 16.37
C LYS A 34 -15.49 16.75 15.12
N TYR A 35 -16.13 16.81 13.95
CA TYR A 35 -15.50 17.26 12.71
C TYR A 35 -15.01 18.70 12.85
N ARG A 36 -15.88 19.62 13.28
CA ARG A 36 -15.55 21.04 13.49
C ARG A 36 -14.37 21.25 14.42
N LYS A 37 -14.29 20.47 15.52
CA LYS A 37 -13.19 20.55 16.50
C LYS A 37 -11.84 20.07 15.95
N ASN A 38 -11.85 19.09 15.06
CA ASN A 38 -10.63 18.42 14.58
C ASN A 38 -10.16 18.93 13.21
N ALA A 39 -11.05 19.50 12.41
CA ALA A 39 -10.74 20.02 11.09
C ALA A 39 -9.83 21.25 11.20
N LYS A 40 -8.81 21.30 10.34
CA LYS A 40 -7.95 22.46 10.18
C LYS A 40 -8.31 23.15 8.87
N PHE A 41 -8.70 24.42 8.96
CA PHE A 41 -9.07 25.22 7.80
C PHE A 41 -7.94 26.21 7.46
N TYR A 42 -7.72 26.44 6.17
CA TYR A 42 -6.70 27.40 5.72
C TYR A 42 -7.18 28.85 5.77
N LYS A 43 -8.49 29.07 5.89
CA LYS A 43 -9.15 30.36 6.06
C LYS A 43 -10.32 30.21 7.02
N GLU A 44 -10.85 31.33 7.48
CA GLU A 44 -12.11 31.34 8.22
C GLU A 44 -13.27 31.02 7.28
N TYR A 45 -14.12 30.10 7.72
CA TYR A 45 -15.35 29.70 7.03
C TYR A 45 -16.52 29.92 7.96
N SER A 46 -17.68 30.23 7.37
CA SER A 46 -18.93 30.25 8.11
C SER A 46 -19.31 28.85 8.59
N GLU A 47 -20.08 28.77 9.67
CA GLU A 47 -20.54 27.47 10.20
C GLU A 47 -21.38 26.68 9.17
N MET A 48 -22.13 27.40 8.33
CA MET A 48 -22.91 26.81 7.24
C MET A 48 -22.01 26.16 6.18
N GLU A 49 -20.91 26.80 5.80
CA GLU A 49 -19.93 26.22 4.87
C GLU A 49 -19.22 25.02 5.48
N ILE A 50 -18.87 25.08 6.77
CA ILE A 50 -18.25 23.94 7.47
C ILE A 50 -19.24 22.76 7.52
N PHE A 51 -20.53 23.01 7.73
CA PHE A 51 -21.58 22.00 7.70
C PHE A 51 -21.78 21.39 6.31
N SER A 52 -21.71 22.19 5.25
CA SER A 52 -21.81 21.68 3.88
C SER A 52 -20.63 20.76 3.53
N PHE A 53 -19.40 21.12 3.94
CA PHE A 53 -18.23 20.25 3.80
C PHE A 53 -18.39 18.95 4.58
N PHE A 54 -18.86 19.03 5.82
CA PHE A 54 -19.15 17.84 6.63
C PHE A 54 -20.14 16.91 5.94
N ASN A 55 -21.25 17.44 5.43
CA ASN A 55 -22.26 16.64 4.73
C ASN A 55 -21.70 15.96 3.49
N ALA A 56 -20.91 16.67 2.68
CA ALA A 56 -20.27 16.10 1.49
C ALA A 56 -19.33 14.94 1.86
N ILE A 57 -18.46 15.15 2.86
CA ILE A 57 -17.53 14.11 3.34
C ILE A 57 -18.28 12.92 3.92
N ASN A 58 -19.31 13.16 4.71
CA ASN A 58 -20.10 12.09 5.33
C ASN A 58 -20.85 11.27 4.27
N PHE A 59 -21.40 11.93 3.25
CA PHE A 59 -22.01 11.26 2.11
C PHE A 59 -21.01 10.37 1.36
N MET A 60 -19.83 10.90 1.02
CA MET A 60 -18.77 10.12 0.36
C MET A 60 -18.38 8.90 1.20
N LYS A 61 -18.22 9.07 2.51
CA LYS A 61 -17.89 7.96 3.42
C LYS A 61 -18.98 6.89 3.46
N ILE A 62 -20.26 7.28 3.50
CA ILE A 62 -21.39 6.35 3.47
C ILE A 62 -21.44 5.59 2.14
N VAL A 63 -21.21 6.27 1.02
CA VAL A 63 -21.16 5.64 -0.31
C VAL A 63 -20.01 4.65 -0.39
N ASP A 64 -18.81 5.02 0.06
CA ASP A 64 -17.64 4.13 0.10
C ASP A 64 -17.90 2.90 0.97
N GLU A 65 -18.52 3.07 2.14
CA GLU A 65 -18.83 1.96 3.05
C GLU A 65 -19.84 0.99 2.43
N LYS A 66 -20.90 1.51 1.79
CA LYS A 66 -21.90 0.70 1.09
C LYS A 66 -21.32 -0.02 -0.13
N ASN A 67 -20.40 0.61 -0.85
CA ASN A 67 -19.81 0.07 -2.08
C ASN A 67 -18.56 -0.78 -1.82
N LYS A 68 -18.12 -0.92 -0.57
CA LYS A 68 -16.89 -1.61 -0.20
C LYS A 68 -16.82 -3.05 -0.72
N GLU A 69 -17.93 -3.78 -0.66
CA GLU A 69 -18.01 -5.17 -1.17
C GLU A 69 -17.87 -5.23 -2.69
N GLU A 70 -18.55 -4.34 -3.40
CA GLU A 70 -18.49 -4.24 -4.86
C GLU A 70 -17.09 -3.84 -5.33
N VAL A 71 -16.45 -2.89 -4.64
CA VAL A 71 -15.04 -2.51 -4.89
C VAL A 71 -14.10 -3.71 -4.69
N GLN A 72 -14.32 -4.52 -3.66
CA GLN A 72 -13.52 -5.73 -3.44
C GLN A 72 -13.75 -6.78 -4.52
N GLU A 73 -15.00 -7.02 -4.92
CA GLU A 73 -15.32 -7.98 -5.97
C GLU A 73 -14.75 -7.55 -7.32
N THR A 74 -14.92 -6.28 -7.69
CA THR A 74 -14.35 -5.72 -8.91
C THR A 74 -12.82 -5.82 -8.89
N THR A 75 -12.16 -5.53 -7.77
CA THR A 75 -10.70 -5.69 -7.61
C THR A 75 -10.28 -7.16 -7.79
N LYS A 76 -10.98 -8.11 -7.16
CA LYS A 76 -10.71 -9.55 -7.35
C LYS A 76 -10.84 -9.97 -8.80
N ARG A 77 -11.89 -9.51 -9.50
CA ARG A 77 -12.12 -9.78 -10.92
C ARG A 77 -11.00 -9.19 -11.78
N GLN A 78 -10.61 -7.94 -11.55
CA GLN A 78 -9.49 -7.30 -12.26
C GLN A 78 -8.18 -8.06 -12.03
N ASN A 79 -7.90 -8.49 -10.80
CA ASN A 79 -6.73 -9.31 -10.50
C ASN A 79 -6.77 -10.66 -11.21
N LYS A 80 -7.93 -11.32 -11.30
CA LYS A 80 -8.09 -12.57 -12.05
C LYS A 80 -7.82 -12.38 -13.54
N ILE A 81 -8.32 -11.31 -14.14
CA ILE A 81 -8.04 -10.92 -15.53
C ILE A 81 -6.54 -10.67 -15.71
N LYS A 82 -5.94 -9.87 -14.83
CA LYS A 82 -4.51 -9.59 -14.82
C LYS A 82 -3.69 -10.87 -14.74
N LEU A 83 -4.00 -11.80 -13.84
CA LEU A 83 -3.29 -13.08 -13.73
C LEU A 83 -3.48 -13.97 -14.96
N LYS A 84 -4.67 -13.96 -15.58
CA LYS A 84 -4.95 -14.74 -16.79
C LYS A 84 -4.14 -14.24 -17.99
N TYR A 85 -4.00 -12.92 -18.14
CA TYR A 85 -3.40 -12.31 -19.33
C TYR A 85 -1.95 -11.81 -19.11
N ASN A 86 -1.51 -11.58 -17.88
CA ASN A 86 -0.09 -11.40 -17.52
C ASN A 86 0.58 -12.75 -17.24
N LYS A 87 0.22 -13.80 -17.98
CA LYS A 87 1.02 -15.03 -18.02
C LYS A 87 2.29 -14.72 -18.83
N PHE A 88 3.28 -14.12 -18.17
CA PHE A 88 4.69 -14.00 -18.57
C PHE A 88 4.96 -14.12 -20.07
N ILE A 89 4.80 -13.03 -20.83
CA ILE A 89 5.69 -12.82 -21.98
C ILE A 89 7.00 -12.31 -21.37
N GLU A 90 7.82 -13.23 -20.86
CA GLU A 90 9.23 -12.93 -20.66
C GLU A 90 9.82 -12.80 -22.07
N TYR A 91 9.82 -11.58 -22.61
CA TYR A 91 10.39 -11.28 -23.93
C TYR A 91 11.87 -11.73 -24.01
N ASP A 92 12.56 -11.83 -22.86
CA ASP A 92 13.91 -12.39 -22.70
C ASP A 92 14.01 -13.91 -23.00
N LYS A 93 12.87 -14.64 -23.02
CA LYS A 93 12.81 -16.08 -23.31
C LYS A 93 12.18 -16.42 -24.66
N TRP A 94 11.84 -15.41 -25.47
CA TRP A 94 11.18 -15.66 -26.75
C TRP A 94 12.16 -16.08 -27.86
N SER A 95 13.46 -15.84 -27.68
CA SER A 95 14.52 -16.25 -28.62
C SER A 95 15.26 -17.53 -28.23
N ASP A 96 15.14 -18.01 -26.99
CA ASP A 96 15.86 -19.19 -26.53
C ASP A 96 14.94 -20.41 -26.60
N SER A 97 15.29 -21.37 -27.45
CA SER A 97 14.69 -22.72 -27.44
C SER A 97 14.66 -23.27 -26.01
N PRO A 98 13.64 -24.02 -25.58
CA PRO A 98 13.62 -24.67 -24.27
C PRO A 98 14.78 -25.66 -24.04
N LEU A 99 15.53 -26.00 -25.10
CA LEU A 99 16.74 -26.81 -25.09
C LEU A 99 18.04 -25.97 -25.20
N ALA A 100 17.94 -24.65 -25.27
CA ALA A 100 19.10 -23.77 -25.37
C ALA A 100 19.73 -23.62 -23.98
N ASP A 101 20.92 -24.19 -23.82
CA ASP A 101 21.74 -23.93 -22.65
C ASP A 101 22.16 -22.46 -22.66
N LYS A 102 21.58 -21.67 -21.74
CA LYS A 102 22.04 -20.31 -21.47
C LYS A 102 23.52 -20.38 -21.11
N THR A 103 24.40 -19.73 -21.87
CA THR A 103 25.82 -19.63 -21.52
C THR A 103 25.92 -18.92 -20.17
N LYS A 104 26.17 -19.69 -19.10
CA LYS A 104 26.32 -19.13 -17.76
C LYS A 104 27.47 -18.12 -17.80
N PRO A 105 27.29 -16.91 -17.26
CA PRO A 105 28.38 -15.96 -17.17
C PRO A 105 29.55 -16.63 -16.45
N LEU A 106 30.74 -16.54 -17.04
CA LEU A 106 31.96 -17.10 -16.46
C LEU A 106 32.10 -16.61 -15.01
N SER A 107 32.43 -17.49 -14.05
CA SER A 107 32.54 -17.10 -12.64
C SER A 107 33.57 -15.98 -12.44
N LEU A 108 33.36 -15.13 -11.43
CA LEU A 108 34.25 -14.01 -11.13
C LEU A 108 35.72 -14.44 -11.03
N THR A 109 35.97 -15.60 -10.41
CA THR A 109 37.31 -16.20 -10.32
C THR A 109 37.91 -16.52 -11.68
N LYS A 110 37.15 -17.18 -12.56
CA LYS A 110 37.61 -17.52 -13.92
C LYS A 110 37.85 -16.27 -14.77
N ARG A 111 37.02 -15.23 -14.62
CA ARG A 111 37.23 -13.94 -15.31
C ARG A 111 38.53 -13.28 -14.88
N ILE A 112 38.80 -13.24 -13.58
CA ILE A 112 40.04 -12.67 -13.04
C ILE A 112 41.26 -13.46 -13.53
N ILE A 113 41.20 -14.79 -13.57
CA ILE A 113 42.28 -15.63 -14.09
C ILE A 113 42.55 -15.36 -15.57
N ILE A 114 41.50 -15.23 -16.39
CA ILE A 114 41.66 -14.92 -17.83
C ILE A 114 42.28 -13.54 -18.01
N ILE A 115 41.80 -12.54 -17.26
CA ILE A 115 42.34 -11.17 -17.34
C ILE A 115 43.81 -11.16 -16.90
N SER A 116 44.17 -11.84 -15.81
CA SER A 116 45.54 -11.87 -15.32
C SER A 116 46.49 -12.59 -16.30
N ALA A 117 46.04 -13.68 -16.91
CA ALA A 117 46.80 -14.39 -17.94
C ALA A 117 47.07 -13.49 -19.16
N PHE A 118 46.07 -12.72 -19.60
CA PHE A 118 46.22 -11.81 -20.73
C PHE A 118 47.21 -10.67 -20.44
N VAL A 119 47.13 -10.08 -19.24
CA VAL A 119 48.08 -9.05 -18.79
C VAL A 119 49.51 -9.60 -18.73
N LEU A 120 49.70 -10.83 -18.25
CA LEU A 120 51.00 -11.49 -18.21
C LEU A 120 51.61 -11.66 -19.61
N ILE A 121 50.81 -12.06 -20.59
CA ILE A 121 51.25 -12.19 -21.99
C ILE A 121 51.73 -10.85 -22.54
N ILE A 122 51.00 -9.75 -22.25
CA ILE A 122 51.40 -8.40 -22.66
C ILE A 122 52.73 -7.99 -22.02
N ILE A 123 52.92 -8.28 -20.74
CA ILE A 123 54.18 -7.98 -20.03
C ILE A 123 55.34 -8.75 -20.66
N VAL A 124 55.16 -10.03 -20.98
CA VAL A 124 56.19 -10.84 -21.65
C VAL A 124 56.52 -10.29 -23.04
N MET A 125 55.51 -9.89 -23.83
CA MET A 125 55.76 -9.24 -25.13
C MET A 125 56.58 -7.95 -24.97
N LEU A 126 56.24 -7.10 -23.99
CA LEU A 126 56.99 -5.87 -23.72
C LEU A 126 58.44 -6.13 -23.30
N LEU A 127 58.67 -7.15 -22.47
CA LEU A 127 60.02 -7.55 -22.07
C LEU A 127 60.85 -8.05 -23.24
N ILE A 128 60.25 -8.79 -24.17
CA ILE A 128 60.92 -9.24 -25.41
C ILE A 128 61.30 -8.03 -26.26
N ILE A 129 60.40 -7.06 -26.45
CA ILE A 129 60.68 -5.83 -27.21
C ILE A 129 61.82 -5.04 -26.59
N ILE A 130 61.83 -4.86 -25.26
CA ILE A 130 62.90 -4.16 -24.54
C ILE A 130 64.23 -4.93 -24.66
N GLY A 131 64.20 -6.25 -24.57
CA GLY A 131 65.38 -7.11 -24.72
C GLY A 131 66.00 -7.02 -26.11
N LEU A 132 65.18 -7.04 -27.17
CA LEU A 132 65.64 -6.83 -28.55
C LEU A 132 66.16 -5.41 -28.78
N ASN A 133 65.53 -4.39 -28.20
CA ASN A 133 65.94 -2.99 -28.35
C ASN A 133 67.24 -2.65 -27.61
N LYS A 134 67.60 -3.41 -26.56
CA LYS A 134 68.88 -3.25 -25.83
C LYS A 134 70.06 -3.98 -26.48
N TRP A 135 69.82 -4.75 -27.55
CA TRP A 135 70.85 -5.50 -28.26
C TRP A 135 71.22 -4.90 -29.62
N TRP A 136 70.86 -3.63 -29.81
CA TRP A 136 71.38 -2.73 -30.84
C TRP A 136 72.07 -1.55 -30.15
#